data_AF-A0A3D2F631-F1
#
_entry.id   AF-A0A3D2F631-F1
#
_cell.length_a   1.000
_cell.length_b   1.000
_cell.length_c   1.000
_cell.angle_alpha   90.00
_cell.angle_beta   90.00
_cell.angle_gamma   90.00
#
_symmetry.space_group_name_H-M   'P 1'
#
loop_
_entity.id
_entity.type
_entity.pdbx_description
1 polymer ?
#
loop_
_entity_poly.entity_id
_entity_poly.type
_entity_poly.pdbx_seq_one_letter_code
_entity_poly.pdbx_strand_id
1 'polypeptide(L)'
;FWDPVENASFMPWLLSAALLHSAIVVEKRESLKSWTILLAILAFGFSLIGTFIVRSGLLTSVHAFANDPERGVFILMILGFFTGGALILFALRAGTMEAKGVFGLVSRESALLTNNILL
;
A
#
# COMPACT_ATOMS: atom_id res chain seq x y z
N PHE A 1 -20.38 15.53 -4.70
CA PHE A 1 -19.77 14.83 -3.54
C PHE A 1 -18.86 13.75 -4.11
N TRP A 2 -17.66 13.58 -3.56
CA TRP A 2 -16.68 12.58 -4.04
C TRP A 2 -17.22 11.19 -3.69
N ASP A 3 -17.37 10.31 -4.68
CA ASP A 3 -18.01 9.02 -4.44
C ASP A 3 -17.02 7.97 -3.89
N PRO A 4 -17.51 6.85 -3.30
CA PRO A 4 -16.63 5.85 -2.71
C PRO A 4 -15.63 5.20 -3.69
N VAL A 5 -15.99 5.11 -4.96
CA VAL A 5 -15.17 4.47 -6.01
C VAL A 5 -13.98 5.35 -6.36
N GLU A 6 -14.21 6.64 -6.52
CA GLU A 6 -13.14 7.60 -6.78
C GLU A 6 -12.19 7.73 -5.57
N ASN A 7 -12.68 7.62 -4.32
CA ASN A 7 -11.80 7.55 -3.14
C ASN A 7 -10.95 6.28 -3.14
N ALA A 8 -11.55 5.15 -3.48
CA ALA A 8 -10.86 3.86 -3.51
C ALA A 8 -9.76 3.80 -4.59
N SER A 9 -9.93 4.49 -5.71
CA SER A 9 -8.91 4.58 -6.76
C SER A 9 -7.77 5.57 -6.44
N PHE A 10 -8.00 6.53 -5.53
CA PHE A 10 -6.99 7.50 -5.13
C PHE A 10 -5.93 6.94 -4.16
N MET A 11 -6.33 6.07 -3.22
CA MET A 11 -5.42 5.55 -2.18
C MET A 11 -4.19 4.78 -2.72
N PRO A 12 -4.29 3.89 -3.72
CA PRO A 12 -3.12 3.24 -4.31
C PRO A 12 -2.16 4.24 -4.95
N TRP A 13 -2.67 5.36 -5.48
CA TRP A 13 -1.84 6.38 -6.12
C TRP A 13 -0.96 7.11 -5.11
N LEU A 14 -1.51 7.51 -3.96
CA LEU A 14 -0.74 8.11 -2.85
C LEU A 14 0.37 7.16 -2.37
N LEU A 15 0.01 5.90 -2.10
CA LEU A 15 0.97 4.88 -1.65
C LEU A 15 2.03 4.57 -2.70
N SER A 16 1.66 4.55 -3.99
CA SER A 16 2.61 4.33 -5.08
C SER A 16 3.57 5.52 -5.27
N ALA A 17 3.10 6.75 -5.06
CA ALA A 17 3.94 7.93 -5.09
C ALA A 17 4.95 7.90 -3.93
N ALA A 18 4.50 7.60 -2.70
CA ALA A 18 5.39 7.41 -1.55
C ALA A 18 6.40 6.26 -1.79
N LEU A 19 5.93 5.15 -2.36
CA LEU A 19 6.77 4.01 -2.75
C LEU A 19 7.88 4.43 -3.71
N LEU A 20 7.57 5.20 -4.75
CA LEU A 20 8.55 5.65 -5.75
C LEU A 20 9.65 6.49 -5.11
N HIS A 21 9.27 7.45 -4.24
CA HIS A 21 10.25 8.26 -3.51
C HIS A 21 11.13 7.39 -2.61
N SER A 22 10.51 6.45 -1.89
CA SER A 22 11.25 5.54 -1.01
C SER A 22 12.20 4.60 -1.77
N ALA A 23 11.80 4.13 -2.96
CA ALA A 23 12.62 3.24 -3.79
C ALA A 23 13.90 3.94 -4.28
N ILE A 24 13.80 5.20 -4.71
CA ILE A 24 14.96 6.01 -5.10
C ILE A 24 15.94 6.19 -3.93
N VAL A 25 15.42 6.33 -2.70
CA VAL A 25 16.26 6.46 -1.50
C VAL A 25 16.97 5.15 -1.18
N VAL A 26 16.27 4.01 -1.26
CA VAL A 26 16.87 2.68 -1.08
C VAL A 26 18.00 2.46 -2.08
N GLU A 27 17.79 2.76 -3.37
CA GLU A 27 18.79 2.57 -4.42
C GLU A 27 20.07 3.38 -4.15
N LYS A 28 19.93 4.60 -3.63
CA LYS A 28 21.06 5.51 -3.42
C LYS A 28 21.76 5.32 -2.07
N ARG A 29 21.06 4.86 -1.04
CA ARG A 29 21.53 4.90 0.36
C ARG A 29 21.41 3.59 1.11
N GLU A 30 20.83 2.56 0.50
CA GLU A 30 20.59 1.24 1.12
C GLU A 30 19.81 1.34 2.46
N SER A 31 19.15 2.47 2.72
CA SER A 31 18.34 2.77 3.91
C SER A 31 16.85 2.66 3.59
N LEU A 32 16.00 2.51 4.61
CA LEU A 32 14.53 2.42 4.47
C LEU A 32 13.98 1.21 3.70
N LYS A 33 14.78 0.15 3.49
CA LYS A 33 14.34 -1.06 2.78
C LYS A 33 13.02 -1.64 3.30
N SER A 34 12.91 -1.81 4.62
CA SER A 34 11.70 -2.32 5.26
C SER A 34 10.49 -1.41 4.98
N TRP A 35 10.67 -0.09 5.02
CA TRP A 35 9.62 0.88 4.72
C TRP A 35 9.18 0.81 3.25
N THR A 36 10.11 0.72 2.31
CA THR A 36 9.81 0.57 0.88
C THR A 36 9.04 -0.72 0.60
N ILE A 37 9.44 -1.84 1.22
CA ILE A 37 8.73 -3.10 1.06
C ILE A 37 7.31 -3.00 1.63
N LEU A 38 7.13 -2.39 2.81
CA LEU A 38 5.82 -2.17 3.38
C LEU A 38 4.94 -1.30 2.46
N LEU A 39 5.47 -0.20 1.93
CA LEU A 39 4.76 0.67 0.97
C LEU A 39 4.37 -0.10 -0.29
N ALA A 40 5.21 -1.01 -0.80
CA ALA A 40 4.88 -1.83 -1.96
C ALA A 40 3.72 -2.80 -1.66
N ILE A 41 3.74 -3.44 -0.49
CA ILE A 41 2.66 -4.32 -0.03
C ILE A 41 1.35 -3.54 0.11
N LEU A 42 1.40 -2.34 0.71
CA LEU A 42 0.23 -1.49 0.89
C LEU A 42 -0.30 -0.95 -0.44
N ALA A 43 0.55 -0.45 -1.33
CA ALA A 43 0.13 0.06 -2.64
C ALA A 43 -0.59 -1.02 -3.45
N PHE A 44 -0.03 -2.24 -3.49
CA PHE A 44 -0.68 -3.37 -4.14
C PHE A 44 -1.97 -3.78 -3.42
N GLY A 45 -1.95 -3.91 -2.10
CA GLY A 45 -3.11 -4.26 -1.29
C GLY A 45 -4.28 -3.28 -1.47
N PHE A 46 -4.01 -1.99 -1.48
CA PHE A 46 -5.03 -0.96 -1.72
C PHE A 46 -5.59 -1.03 -3.16
N SER A 47 -4.80 -1.43 -4.15
CA SER A 47 -5.33 -1.63 -5.52
C SER A 47 -6.32 -2.81 -5.58
N LEU A 48 -6.06 -3.87 -4.82
CA LEU A 48 -6.98 -5.00 -4.66
C LEU A 48 -8.21 -4.61 -3.82
N ILE A 49 -8.05 -3.82 -2.76
CA ILE A 49 -9.18 -3.29 -1.97
C ILE A 49 -10.09 -2.43 -2.87
N GLY A 50 -9.51 -1.56 -3.70
CA GLY A 50 -10.29 -0.76 -4.64
C GLY A 50 -11.07 -1.64 -5.62
N THR A 51 -10.44 -2.69 -6.15
CA THR A 51 -11.12 -3.68 -7.00
C THR A 51 -12.27 -4.37 -6.26
N PHE A 52 -12.06 -4.77 -5.00
CA PHE A 52 -13.11 -5.36 -4.16
C PHE A 52 -14.28 -4.39 -3.95
N ILE A 53 -14.01 -3.14 -3.59
CA ILE A 53 -15.03 -2.13 -3.33
C ILE A 53 -15.90 -1.88 -4.58
N VAL A 54 -15.28 -1.76 -5.76
CA VAL A 54 -15.98 -1.41 -7.02
C VAL A 54 -16.76 -2.59 -7.61
N ARG A 55 -16.40 -3.84 -7.29
CA ARG A 55 -16.96 -5.05 -7.92
C ARG A 55 -17.84 -5.90 -7.00
N SER A 56 -17.70 -5.79 -5.67
CA SER A 56 -18.41 -6.65 -4.72
C SER A 56 -19.88 -6.28 -4.51
N GLY A 57 -20.31 -5.09 -4.93
CA GLY A 57 -21.64 -4.56 -4.62
C GLY A 57 -21.83 -4.17 -3.14
N LEU A 58 -20.76 -4.11 -2.35
CA LEU A 58 -20.82 -3.73 -0.92
C LEU A 58 -21.25 -2.27 -0.72
N LEU A 59 -20.83 -1.37 -1.62
CA LEU A 59 -21.16 0.05 -1.60
C LEU A 59 -21.92 0.44 -2.87
N THR A 60 -22.88 1.36 -2.74
CA THR A 60 -23.58 1.95 -3.88
C THR A 60 -22.79 3.15 -4.41
N SER A 61 -22.49 3.16 -5.70
CA SER A 61 -21.83 4.27 -6.41
C SER A 61 -22.29 4.32 -7.86
N VAL A 62 -22.31 5.53 -8.45
CA VAL A 62 -22.63 5.73 -9.87
C VAL A 62 -21.52 5.25 -10.81
N HIS A 63 -20.29 5.11 -10.28
CA HIS A 63 -19.12 4.59 -10.98
C HIS A 63 -18.85 3.10 -10.69
N ALA A 64 -19.73 2.42 -9.95
CA ALA A 64 -19.60 0.99 -9.69
C ALA A 64 -19.87 0.18 -10.97
N PHE A 65 -19.08 -0.87 -11.22
CA PHE A 65 -19.17 -1.68 -12.44
C PHE A 65 -19.36 -3.15 -12.11
N ALA A 66 -20.35 -3.82 -12.72
CA ALA A 66 -20.58 -5.26 -12.59
C ALA A 66 -20.60 -5.75 -11.13
N ASN A 67 -21.55 -5.22 -10.36
CA ASN A 67 -21.81 -5.61 -8.97
C ASN A 67 -22.31 -7.05 -8.92
N ASP A 68 -21.44 -7.96 -8.49
CA ASP A 68 -21.74 -9.38 -8.35
C ASP A 68 -21.11 -9.87 -7.03
N PRO A 69 -21.93 -10.10 -5.98
CA PRO A 69 -21.44 -10.52 -4.67
C PRO A 69 -20.57 -11.79 -4.72
N GLU A 70 -20.84 -12.72 -5.63
CA GLU A 70 -20.06 -13.95 -5.77
C GLU A 70 -18.62 -13.65 -6.23
N ARG A 71 -18.46 -12.72 -7.18
CA ARG A 71 -17.15 -12.21 -7.59
C ARG A 71 -16.46 -11.45 -6.46
N GLY A 72 -17.23 -10.74 -5.65
CA GLY A 72 -16.74 -10.07 -4.44
C GLY A 72 -16.01 -11.03 -3.49
N VAL A 73 -16.58 -12.22 -3.24
CA VAL A 73 -15.95 -13.26 -2.41
C VAL A 73 -14.64 -13.75 -3.01
N PHE A 74 -14.59 -13.98 -4.33
CA PHE A 74 -13.36 -14.38 -5.01
C PHE A 74 -12.25 -13.33 -4.88
N ILE A 75 -12.58 -12.04 -5.08
CA ILE A 75 -11.63 -10.95 -4.91
C ILE A 75 -11.19 -10.81 -3.46
N LEU A 76 -12.09 -11.02 -2.48
CA LEU A 76 -11.75 -11.00 -1.06
C LEU A 76 -10.74 -12.10 -0.69
N MET A 77 -10.88 -13.30 -1.26
CA MET A 77 -9.91 -14.38 -1.08
C MET A 77 -8.54 -14.02 -1.68
N ILE A 78 -8.51 -13.45 -2.89
CA ILE A 78 -7.28 -12.93 -3.52
C ILE A 78 -6.63 -11.86 -2.64
N LEU A 79 -7.42 -10.90 -2.15
CA LEU A 79 -6.95 -9.86 -1.24
C LEU A 79 -6.32 -10.46 0.02
N GLY A 80 -7.02 -11.38 0.69
CA GLY A 80 -6.53 -12.02 1.91
C GLY A 80 -5.25 -12.82 1.67
N PHE A 81 -5.21 -13.59 0.58
CA PHE A 81 -4.05 -14.40 0.23
C PHE A 81 -2.81 -13.56 -0.07
N PHE A 82 -2.92 -12.59 -1.00
CA PHE A 82 -1.76 -11.81 -1.42
C PHE A 82 -1.35 -10.76 -0.39
N THR A 83 -2.28 -9.97 0.13
CA THR A 83 -1.96 -8.92 1.11
C THR A 83 -1.60 -9.54 2.46
N GLY A 84 -2.40 -10.49 2.94
CA GLY A 84 -2.12 -11.19 4.20
C GLY A 84 -0.83 -12.01 4.13
N GLY A 85 -0.63 -12.77 3.05
CA GLY A 85 0.60 -13.53 2.82
C GLY A 85 1.84 -12.62 2.76
N ALA A 86 1.76 -11.49 2.06
CA ALA A 86 2.87 -10.55 1.98
C ALA A 86 3.18 -9.90 3.34
N LEU A 87 2.17 -9.51 4.12
CA LEU A 87 2.36 -8.95 5.47
C LEU A 87 2.93 -9.97 6.45
N ILE A 88 2.50 -11.24 6.37
CA ILE A 88 3.08 -12.34 7.16
C ILE A 88 4.55 -12.51 6.80
N LEU A 89 4.88 -12.61 5.51
CA LEU A 89 6.27 -12.73 5.05
C LEU A 89 7.11 -11.53 5.49
N PHE A 90 6.56 -10.32 5.40
CA PHE A 90 7.21 -9.10 5.87
C PHE A 90 7.53 -9.18 7.38
N ALA A 91 6.57 -9.57 8.20
CA ALA A 91 6.76 -9.73 9.64
C ALA A 91 7.79 -10.82 9.97
N LEU A 92 7.73 -11.97 9.30
CA LEU A 92 8.69 -13.07 9.48
C LEU A 92 10.11 -12.69 9.06
N ARG A 93 10.27 -11.79 8.08
CA ARG A 93 11.57 -11.32 7.59
C ARG A 93 12.05 -10.04 8.26
N ALA A 94 11.28 -9.44 9.16
CA ALA A 94 11.59 -8.14 9.77
C ALA A 94 13.01 -8.07 10.36
N GLY A 95 13.43 -9.12 11.09
CA GLY A 95 14.77 -9.18 11.70
C GLY A 95 15.93 -9.27 10.70
N THR A 96 15.69 -9.71 9.46
CA THR A 96 16.72 -9.73 8.41
C THR A 96 16.85 -8.40 7.66
N MET A 97 15.91 -7.47 7.90
CA MET A 97 15.81 -6.19 7.19
C MET A 97 16.29 -5.01 8.04
N GLU A 98 17.06 -5.26 9.10
CA GLU A 98 17.60 -4.19 9.97
C GLU A 98 18.42 -3.17 9.19
N ALA A 99 18.09 -1.89 9.37
CA ALA A 99 18.76 -0.78 8.73
C ALA A 99 20.15 -0.59 9.34
N LYS A 100 21.19 -0.53 8.50
CA LYS A 100 22.59 -0.23 8.91
C LYS A 100 22.81 1.24 9.33
N GLY A 101 21.78 1.99 9.74
CA GLY A 101 21.89 3.43 10.00
C GLY A 101 21.17 3.84 11.29
N VAL A 102 21.92 4.45 12.21
CA VAL A 102 21.37 5.15 13.39
C VAL A 102 20.63 6.39 12.88
N PHE A 103 19.30 6.38 12.93
CA PHE A 103 18.49 7.53 12.50
C PHE A 103 18.57 8.66 13.52
N GLY A 104 19.04 9.84 13.10
CA GLY A 104 18.88 11.07 13.87
C GLY A 104 17.48 11.65 13.68
N LEU A 105 16.84 12.12 14.75
CA LEU A 105 15.49 12.71 14.72
C LEU A 105 15.35 13.85 13.70
N VAL A 106 16.41 14.66 13.51
CA VAL A 106 16.49 15.67 12.44
C VAL A 106 17.53 15.20 11.41
N SER A 107 17.05 14.54 10.36
CA SER A 107 17.87 14.07 9.24
C SER A 107 17.12 14.18 7.92
N ARG A 108 17.83 14.09 6.79
CA ARG A 108 17.20 14.11 5.45
C ARG A 108 16.27 12.89 5.29
N GLU A 109 16.65 11.78 5.92
CA GLU A 109 15.92 10.53 5.98
C GLU A 109 14.61 10.69 6.76
N SER A 110 14.63 11.36 7.92
CA SER A 110 13.42 11.68 8.69
C SER A 110 12.47 12.60 7.91
N ALA A 111 13.01 13.61 7.21
CA ALA A 111 12.20 14.50 6.38
C ALA A 111 11.50 13.76 5.22
N LEU A 112 12.18 12.77 4.62
CA LEU A 112 11.59 11.89 3.59
C LEU A 112 10.51 10.97 4.17
N LEU A 113 10.71 10.44 5.37
CA LEU A 113 9.71 9.63 6.06
C LEU A 113 8.45 10.44 6.38
N THR A 114 8.62 11.67 6.87
CA THR A 114 7.53 12.63 7.07
C THR A 114 6.83 13.00 5.77
N ASN A 115 7.58 13.23 4.68
CA ASN A 115 6.99 13.51 3.37
C ASN A 115 6.11 12.36 2.87
N ASN A 116 6.55 11.10 3.05
CA ASN A 116 5.74 9.93 2.70
C ASN A 116 4.46 9.78 3.55
N ILE A 117 4.40 10.38 4.74
CA ILE A 117 3.21 10.36 5.61
C ILE A 117 2.25 11.53 5.27
N LEU A 118 2.79 12.66 4.81
CA LEU A 118 2.02 13.86 4.48
C LEU A 118 1.46 13.88 3.04
N LEU A 119 1.97 13.02 2.17
CA LEU A 119 1.41 12.74 0.85
C LEU A 119 0.24 11.77 0.99
#